data_AF-A0A2V9W4C0-F1
#
_entry.id   AF-A0A2V9W4C0-F1
#
_cell.length_a   1.000
_cell.length_b   1.000
_cell.length_c   1.000
_cell.angle_alpha   90.00
_cell.angle_beta   90.00
_cell.angle_gamma   90.00
#
_symmetry.space_group_name_H-M   'P 1'
#
loop_
_entity.id
_entity.type
_entity.pdbx_description
1 polymer ?
#
loop_
_entity_poly.entity_id
_entity_poly.type
_entity_poly.pdbx_seq_one_letter_code
_entity_poly.pdbx_strand_id
1 'polypeptide(L)'
;MQHQVTNLVDMPPNGPPFLYGAVVEGPNASATKGAVTNMVPCPPNGVDQFAAFNGNGSVYQDNVQSYDTVEPAIDLAASSFLGFAWEIAGAPSGTP
;
A
#
# COMPACT_ATOMS: atom_id res chain seq x y z
N MET A 1 6.34 -0.83 -1.74
CA MET A 1 5.28 -1.82 -2.09
C MET A 1 5.85 -3.23 -2.28
N GLN A 2 5.25 -4.22 -1.63
CA GLN A 2 5.49 -5.64 -1.91
C GLN A 2 4.50 -6.09 -2.98
N HIS A 3 4.88 -6.04 -4.26
CA HIS A 3 4.09 -6.57 -5.35
C HIS A 3 5.00 -6.99 -6.51
N GLN A 4 4.95 -8.24 -6.95
CA GLN A 4 5.96 -8.80 -7.85
C GLN A 4 6.03 -8.08 -9.19
N VAL A 5 4.89 -7.83 -9.83
CA VAL A 5 4.87 -7.22 -11.17
C VAL A 5 5.40 -5.79 -11.12
N THR A 6 5.15 -5.04 -10.03
CA THR A 6 5.60 -3.64 -9.90
C THR A 6 7.11 -3.57 -9.68
N ASN A 7 7.68 -4.64 -9.12
CA ASN A 7 9.10 -4.73 -8.78
C ASN A 7 9.94 -5.40 -9.88
N LEU A 8 9.32 -6.00 -10.90
CA LEU A 8 10.01 -6.67 -12.02
C LEU A 8 9.88 -5.93 -13.34
N VAL A 9 8.79 -5.18 -13.53
CA VAL A 9 8.56 -4.43 -14.76
C VAL A 9 8.96 -2.98 -14.50
N ASP A 10 10.20 -2.64 -14.88
CA ASP A 10 10.59 -1.24 -15.05
C ASP A 10 9.62 -0.61 -16.05
N MET A 11 9.02 0.53 -15.69
CA MET A 11 8.01 1.26 -16.48
C MET A 11 8.18 1.04 -18.00
N PRO A 12 7.26 0.32 -18.68
CA PRO A 12 7.32 0.16 -20.13
C PRO A 12 7.17 1.53 -20.81
N PRO A 13 7.71 1.70 -22.04
CA PRO A 13 8.30 2.95 -22.50
C PRO A 13 7.37 4.18 -22.61
N ASN A 14 6.06 4.10 -22.31
CA ASN A 14 5.08 5.21 -22.42
C ASN A 14 3.84 5.14 -21.47
N GLY A 15 3.86 4.49 -20.29
CA GLY A 15 2.63 4.23 -19.48
C GLY A 15 2.41 5.13 -18.23
N PRO A 16 1.16 5.57 -17.89
CA PRO A 16 0.84 6.15 -16.58
C PRO A 16 0.82 5.07 -15.47
N PRO A 17 0.90 5.45 -14.16
CA PRO A 17 1.42 4.55 -13.11
C PRO A 17 0.76 3.19 -12.98
N PHE A 18 1.63 2.22 -12.75
CA PHE A 18 1.27 0.84 -12.50
C PHE A 18 0.64 0.70 -11.11
N LEU A 19 -0.50 0.01 -11.02
CA LEU A 19 -1.26 -0.29 -9.79
C LEU A 19 -1.91 0.89 -9.04
N TYR A 20 -2.41 1.91 -9.73
CA TYR A 20 -3.27 2.90 -9.07
C TYR A 20 -4.53 2.31 -8.46
N GLY A 21 -4.90 2.82 -7.29
CA GLY A 21 -6.02 2.30 -6.50
C GLY A 21 -5.68 1.04 -5.72
N ALA A 22 -4.43 0.57 -5.73
CA ALA A 22 -3.97 -0.46 -4.81
C ALA A 22 -4.18 -0.02 -3.36
N VAL A 23 -4.68 -0.94 -2.55
CA VAL A 23 -4.84 -0.75 -1.11
C VAL A 23 -3.98 -1.79 -0.42
N VAL A 24 -3.17 -1.33 0.53
CA VAL A 24 -2.28 -2.16 1.35
C VAL A 24 -2.80 -2.23 2.78
N GLU A 25 -2.33 -3.20 3.56
CA GLU A 25 -2.74 -3.44 4.95
C GLU A 25 -2.66 -2.18 5.82
N GLY A 26 -1.61 -1.35 5.63
CA GLY A 26 -1.39 -0.16 6.43
C GLY A 26 -0.57 -0.45 7.69
N PRO A 27 -0.63 0.41 8.73
CA PRO A 27 0.16 0.24 9.94
C PRO A 27 -0.20 -1.05 10.70
N ASN A 28 0.80 -1.85 11.07
CA ASN A 28 0.65 -3.12 11.79
C ASN A 28 1.54 -3.16 13.05
N ALA A 29 1.37 -4.13 13.95
CA ALA A 29 2.12 -4.22 15.22
C ALA A 29 3.65 -4.34 15.03
N SER A 30 4.08 -4.68 13.83
CA SER A 30 5.47 -4.66 13.39
C SER A 30 5.52 -4.34 11.89
N ALA A 31 6.74 -4.16 11.39
CA ALA A 31 7.04 -4.10 9.97
C ALA A 31 8.15 -5.09 9.69
N THR A 32 7.92 -6.04 8.78
CA THR A 32 8.95 -6.98 8.33
C THR A 32 10.10 -6.20 7.68
N LYS A 33 11.33 -6.67 7.91
CA LYS A 33 12.55 -5.99 7.49
C LYS A 33 13.41 -6.91 6.65
N GLY A 34 14.12 -6.34 5.70
CA GLY A 34 15.07 -7.06 4.88
C GLY A 34 15.60 -6.21 3.73
N ALA A 35 16.51 -6.81 2.98
CA ALA A 35 16.94 -6.32 1.69
C ALA A 35 17.22 -7.51 0.77
N VAL A 36 16.86 -7.39 -0.50
CA VAL A 36 17.25 -8.35 -1.53
C VAL A 36 18.20 -7.68 -2.52
N THR A 37 19.04 -8.47 -3.18
CA THR A 37 19.97 -7.95 -4.20
C THR A 37 19.19 -7.17 -5.26
N ASN A 38 19.71 -5.99 -5.64
CA ASN A 38 19.09 -5.06 -6.60
C ASN A 38 17.75 -4.45 -6.15
N MET A 39 17.36 -4.59 -4.88
CA MET A 39 16.22 -3.88 -4.32
C MET A 39 16.43 -2.36 -4.40
N VAL A 40 15.48 -1.66 -5.00
CA VAL A 40 15.43 -0.19 -4.94
C VAL A 40 14.96 0.22 -3.53
N PRO A 41 15.70 1.10 -2.83
CA PRO A 41 15.26 1.62 -1.54
C PRO A 41 13.94 2.40 -1.67
N CYS A 42 13.01 2.10 -0.78
CA CYS A 42 11.79 2.87 -0.58
C CYS A 42 11.79 3.40 0.86
N PRO A 43 11.45 4.68 1.07
CA PRO A 43 11.52 5.76 0.08
C PRO A 43 12.97 6.02 -0.36
N PRO A 44 13.23 6.55 -1.58
CA PRO A 44 14.59 6.63 -2.14
C PRO A 44 15.59 7.47 -1.32
N ASN A 45 15.10 8.45 -0.58
CA ASN A 45 15.90 9.31 0.29
C ASN A 45 16.06 8.76 1.72
N GLY A 46 15.48 7.58 2.02
CA GLY A 46 15.48 6.97 3.34
C GLY A 46 14.66 7.70 4.40
N VAL A 47 13.92 8.75 4.05
CA VAL A 47 13.10 9.52 4.99
C VAL A 47 11.70 8.92 5.05
N ASP A 48 11.32 8.37 6.20
CA ASP A 48 9.98 7.83 6.42
C ASP A 48 8.90 8.94 6.36
N GLN A 49 8.26 9.08 5.20
CA GLN A 49 7.19 10.04 4.97
C GLN A 49 5.88 9.65 5.64
N PHE A 50 5.75 8.39 6.05
CA PHE A 50 4.53 7.81 6.61
C PHE A 50 4.59 7.67 8.13
N ALA A 51 5.67 8.14 8.76
CA ALA A 51 5.84 8.11 10.21
C ALA A 51 4.68 8.76 10.97
N ALA A 52 3.99 9.73 10.37
CA ALA A 52 2.81 10.39 10.94
C ALA A 52 1.60 9.44 11.13
N PHE A 53 1.58 8.30 10.42
CA PHE A 53 0.52 7.28 10.54
C PHE A 53 0.88 6.18 11.55
N ASN A 54 2.06 6.23 12.15
CA ASN A 54 2.43 5.34 13.25
C ASN A 54 1.72 5.76 14.53
N GLY A 55 1.24 4.80 15.33
CA GLY A 55 0.51 5.10 16.56
C GLY A 55 0.02 3.84 17.27
N ASN A 56 -0.19 3.94 18.59
CA ASN A 56 -0.71 2.85 19.43
C ASN A 56 0.05 1.51 19.30
N GLY A 57 1.36 1.57 19.06
CA GLY A 57 2.19 0.38 18.84
C GLY A 57 2.20 -0.14 17.40
N SER A 58 1.40 0.44 16.50
CA SER A 58 1.39 0.12 15.08
C SER A 58 2.39 0.98 14.30
N VAL A 59 3.00 0.39 13.26
CA VAL A 59 3.98 1.02 12.38
C VAL A 59 3.67 0.71 10.93
N TYR A 60 3.87 1.68 10.05
CA TYR A 60 3.90 1.52 8.61
C TYR A 60 5.32 1.70 8.11
N GLN A 61 5.77 0.83 7.20
CA GLN A 61 7.07 0.96 6.58
C GLN A 61 6.95 0.79 5.08
N ASP A 62 7.21 1.85 4.31
CA ASP A 62 7.29 1.72 2.85
C ASP A 62 8.58 1.02 2.44
N ASN A 63 8.55 -0.32 2.39
CA ASN A 63 9.68 -1.15 2.01
C ASN A 63 9.17 -2.45 1.38
N VAL A 64 9.74 -2.89 0.26
CA VAL A 64 9.30 -4.12 -0.44
C VAL A 64 9.33 -5.38 0.43
N GLN A 65 10.19 -5.45 1.45
CA GLN A 65 10.26 -6.59 2.37
C GLN A 65 9.24 -6.48 3.53
N SER A 66 8.58 -5.33 3.71
CA SER A 66 7.56 -5.10 4.74
C SER A 66 6.17 -5.51 4.25
N TYR A 67 6.02 -6.79 3.86
CA TYR A 67 4.78 -7.30 3.26
C TYR A 67 3.55 -7.06 4.15
N ASP A 68 3.73 -7.13 5.47
CA ASP A 68 2.72 -6.91 6.51
C ASP A 68 2.20 -5.47 6.60
N THR A 69 2.83 -4.52 5.88
CA THR A 69 2.38 -3.12 5.82
C THR A 69 2.15 -2.61 4.40
N VAL A 70 2.78 -3.21 3.38
CA VAL A 70 2.76 -2.71 1.99
C VAL A 70 2.44 -3.72 0.89
N GLU A 71 1.96 -4.92 1.25
CA GLU A 71 1.41 -5.85 0.27
C GLU A 71 -0.04 -5.46 -0.06
N PRO A 72 -0.39 -5.27 -1.35
CA PRO A 72 -1.76 -5.01 -1.74
C PRO A 72 -2.53 -6.31 -1.90
N ALA A 73 -3.82 -6.29 -1.56
CA ALA A 73 -4.72 -7.42 -1.75
C ALA A 73 -6.12 -6.98 -2.21
N ILE A 74 -6.82 -7.88 -2.91
CA ILE A 74 -8.10 -7.59 -3.54
C ILE A 74 -9.23 -7.39 -2.52
N ASP A 75 -9.17 -8.08 -1.39
CA ASP A 75 -10.09 -7.97 -0.26
C ASP A 75 -9.93 -6.63 0.48
N LEU A 76 -8.70 -6.12 0.56
CA LEU A 76 -8.45 -4.74 1.02
C LEU A 76 -9.06 -3.72 0.06
N ALA A 77 -8.83 -3.88 -1.25
CA ALA A 77 -9.32 -2.95 -2.27
C ALA A 77 -10.85 -2.96 -2.41
N ALA A 78 -11.49 -4.13 -2.29
CA ALA A 78 -12.93 -4.29 -2.43
C ALA A 78 -13.73 -3.39 -1.46
N SER A 79 -13.28 -3.31 -0.21
CA SER A 79 -13.93 -2.47 0.81
C SER A 79 -13.76 -0.99 0.50
N SER A 80 -12.61 -0.57 0.00
CA SER A 80 -12.38 0.82 -0.43
C SER A 80 -13.27 1.20 -1.62
N PHE A 81 -13.44 0.32 -2.61
CA PHE A 81 -14.36 0.57 -3.72
C PHE A 81 -15.79 0.76 -3.22
N LEU A 82 -16.25 -0.06 -2.28
CA LEU A 82 -17.58 0.07 -1.68
C LEU A 82 -17.72 1.41 -0.94
N GLY A 83 -16.73 1.78 -0.12
CA GLY A 83 -16.72 3.04 0.62
C GLY A 83 -16.80 4.26 -0.30
N PHE A 84 -15.97 4.32 -1.34
CA PHE A 84 -16.01 5.42 -2.31
C PHE A 84 -17.31 5.45 -3.12
N ALA A 85 -17.88 4.29 -3.47
CA ALA A 85 -19.17 4.24 -4.16
C ALA A 85 -20.29 4.86 -3.30
N TRP A 86 -20.30 4.58 -2.00
CA TRP A 86 -21.26 5.18 -1.06
C TRP A 86 -21.03 6.67 -0.85
N GLU A 87 -19.78 7.13 -0.78
CA GLU A 87 -19.48 8.56 -0.67
C GLU A 87 -20.00 9.34 -1.90
N ILE A 88 -19.88 8.76 -3.09
CA ILE A 88 -20.28 9.39 -4.36
C ILE A 88 -21.81 9.33 -4.58
N ALA A 89 -22.42 8.17 -4.33
CA ALA A 89 -23.81 7.90 -4.72
C ALA A 89 -24.81 7.91 -3.55
N GLY A 90 -24.31 7.98 -2.31
CA GLY A 90 -25.07 7.73 -1.08
C GLY A 90 -25.06 6.24 -0.70
N ALA A 91 -24.89 5.96 0.60
CA ALA A 91 -25.06 4.62 1.13
C ALA A 91 -26.54 4.17 1.03
N PRO A 92 -26.82 2.86 0.92
CA PRO A 92 -28.19 2.35 0.95
C PRO A 92 -28.93 2.77 2.22
N SER A 93 -30.22 3.08 2.10
CA SER A 93 -31.04 3.41 3.28
C SER A 93 -31.04 2.26 4.29
N GLY A 94 -30.60 2.51 5.52
CA GLY A 94 -30.63 1.52 6.60
C GLY A 94 -29.34 0.72 6.82
N THR A 95 -28.22 1.08 6.18
CA THR A 95 -26.89 0.74 6.74
C THR A 95 -26.67 1.54 8.03
N PRO A 96 -25.98 0.98 9.06
CA PRO A 96 -25.73 1.65 10.34
C PRO A 96 -25.16 3.07 10.22
#